data_AF-A0A4Q4Z557-F1
#
_entry.id   AF-A0A4Q4Z557-F1
#
_cell.length_a   1.000
_cell.length_b   1.000
_cell.length_c   1.000
_cell.angle_alpha   90.00
_cell.angle_beta   90.00
_cell.angle_gamma   90.00
#
_symmetry.space_group_name_H-M   'P 1'
#
loop_
_entity.id
_entity.type
_entity.pdbx_description
1 polymer ?
#
loop_
_entity_poly.entity_id
_entity_poly.type
_entity_poly.pdbx_seq_one_letter_code
_entity_poly.pdbx_strand_id
1 'polypeptide(L)'
;METDADIKRPCLFRQSGDGKTGKTTRDLTDLPSDVFLLIISHLSPQDNILCRRVSRAWLAAFTSDQICRNFMRWHFPRCREMRKLPDAPKQQQWAQIFPRVAQRYHHLRAAKPRLVEKIDVVQETKQKGPHRGVEPWNRQLRFDKHNAEFQYRDPTWCVDDGVLVYQESVSGRYVAYDLETRHRFSIPFDGTDKTVRRLRLAYGVLIFEWCEREPYHRLNDRETVHRHFATAFDVQRSSSRSSSPQASIVRSVSSPSSWSITFRSEWKIHFLGLPLNHHDRFFSAHTATHYALYLWQPNRSPWGEEDPLEQLTVWDISFPSAYRPSLDPSGANRPDPDLAPVVVRRFTWRELEFLGLRQRHTPSLREILLDERNIYVHDEDHRWLVGQHSPLSPPRHHHVRCTGVPFAGLGPRWLDECCADGDVHMSFCPRAGSATARVGGARRPLGLEGTWPGRAPCWRHEEFPYLTVSDVVDPRAGIRVVARQCFMMEALSAFVLPKISVESGEDEGGEEEEEAPEVRFPDEMWAELMGKGRICGDERWVVGEDREGKITVVRF
;
A
#
# COMPACT_ATOMS: atom_id res chain seq x y z
N MET A 1 -43.24 73.95 -11.71
CA MET A 1 -42.25 73.12 -12.45
C MET A 1 -41.76 72.12 -11.43
N GLU A 2 -42.38 70.94 -11.39
CA GLU A 2 -41.86 69.73 -12.07
C GLU A 2 -40.48 69.36 -11.50
N THR A 3 -40.14 68.17 -11.01
CA THR A 3 -40.75 66.84 -10.80
C THR A 3 -39.61 66.00 -10.20
N ASP A 4 -39.90 65.04 -9.32
CA ASP A 4 -39.16 63.78 -9.08
C ASP A 4 -37.66 63.80 -8.65
N ALA A 5 -37.12 62.90 -7.83
CA ALA A 5 -37.58 61.61 -7.31
C ALA A 5 -36.93 61.27 -5.95
N ASP A 6 -37.63 60.40 -5.23
CA ASP A 6 -37.35 59.71 -3.98
C ASP A 6 -36.00 58.95 -3.88
N ILE A 7 -35.33 59.08 -2.73
CA ILE A 7 -34.69 57.96 -2.02
C ILE A 7 -34.98 58.11 -0.52
N LYS A 8 -36.11 57.54 -0.06
CA LYS A 8 -36.41 57.36 1.37
C LYS A 8 -36.07 55.93 1.80
N ARG A 9 -35.06 55.81 2.66
CA ARG A 9 -34.91 54.68 3.59
C ARG A 9 -36.18 54.57 4.45
N PRO A 10 -36.71 53.36 4.70
CA PRO A 10 -37.56 53.15 5.85
C PRO A 10 -36.86 52.21 6.84
N CYS A 11 -36.40 52.79 7.94
CA CYS A 11 -36.56 52.14 9.23
C CYS A 11 -38.07 51.99 9.46
N LEU A 12 -38.58 50.77 9.41
CA LEU A 12 -39.88 50.44 9.99
C LEU A 12 -39.76 49.09 10.67
N PHE A 13 -39.55 49.13 11.99
CA PHE A 13 -40.17 48.18 12.90
C PHE A 13 -41.67 48.19 12.59
N ARG A 14 -42.09 47.26 11.72
CA ARG A 14 -43.49 46.94 11.54
C ARG A 14 -43.73 45.65 12.32
N GLN A 15 -44.24 45.81 13.53
CA GLN A 15 -44.95 44.75 14.22
C GLN A 15 -46.14 44.36 13.35
N SER A 16 -45.98 43.32 12.54
CA SER A 16 -47.10 42.57 12.00
C SER A 16 -47.39 41.46 13.01
N GLY A 17 -48.32 41.75 13.91
CA GLY A 17 -48.98 40.71 14.68
C GLY A 17 -49.69 39.79 13.72
N ASP A 18 -49.17 38.58 13.57
CA ASP A 18 -49.92 37.46 13.04
C ASP A 18 -49.62 36.26 13.93
N GLY A 19 -50.67 35.77 14.58
CA GLY A 19 -50.62 34.77 15.63
C GLY A 19 -50.13 33.43 15.10
N LYS A 20 -48.81 33.22 15.10
CA LYS A 20 -48.23 31.89 15.08
C LYS A 20 -47.99 31.49 16.53
N THR A 21 -48.75 30.48 16.96
CA THR A 21 -48.49 29.66 18.13
C THR A 21 -46.97 29.52 18.33
N GLY A 22 -46.44 30.23 19.32
CA GLY A 22 -45.05 30.04 19.73
C GLY A 22 -44.91 28.57 20.10
N LYS A 23 -44.21 27.78 19.28
CA LYS A 23 -43.77 26.46 19.68
C LYS A 23 -42.98 26.68 20.96
N THR A 24 -43.57 26.33 22.09
CA THR A 24 -42.85 26.29 23.36
C THR A 24 -41.75 25.27 23.16
N THR A 25 -40.50 25.72 23.11
CA THR A 25 -39.33 24.84 23.00
C THR A 25 -39.32 23.96 24.24
N ARG A 26 -39.64 22.68 24.10
CA ARG A 26 -39.76 21.74 25.23
C ARG A 26 -38.59 20.76 25.27
N ASP A 27 -37.95 20.53 24.13
CA ASP A 27 -36.82 19.59 23.98
C ASP A 27 -35.70 20.22 23.14
N LEU A 28 -34.48 19.68 23.24
CA LEU A 28 -33.31 20.08 22.46
C LEU A 28 -33.59 20.02 20.95
N THR A 29 -34.38 19.03 20.51
CA THR A 29 -34.74 18.84 19.10
C THR A 29 -35.73 19.87 18.55
N ASP A 30 -36.34 20.69 19.41
CA ASP A 30 -37.23 21.79 19.01
C ASP A 30 -36.46 23.11 18.76
N LEU A 31 -35.17 23.16 19.07
CA LEU A 31 -34.34 24.36 18.89
C LEU A 31 -34.18 24.71 17.39
N PRO A 32 -33.94 26.00 17.06
CA PRO A 32 -33.51 26.39 15.71
C PRO A 32 -32.30 25.58 15.26
N SER A 33 -32.26 25.22 13.97
CA SER A 33 -31.24 24.32 13.40
C SER A 33 -29.81 24.74 13.74
N ASP A 34 -29.50 26.04 13.72
CA ASP A 34 -28.15 26.55 13.96
C ASP A 34 -27.73 26.35 15.42
N VAL A 35 -28.65 26.58 16.36
CA VAL A 35 -28.41 26.36 17.81
C VAL A 35 -28.27 24.87 18.09
N PHE A 36 -29.14 24.04 17.49
CA PHE A 36 -29.05 22.59 17.61
C PHE A 36 -27.70 22.06 17.11
N LEU A 37 -27.26 22.49 15.91
CA LEU A 37 -25.97 22.11 15.33
C LEU A 37 -24.79 22.57 16.19
N LEU A 38 -24.84 23.78 16.75
CA LEU A 38 -23.81 24.30 17.64
C LEU A 38 -23.66 23.42 18.89
N ILE A 39 -24.76 23.05 19.54
CA ILE A 39 -24.73 22.21 20.74
C ILE A 39 -24.16 20.82 20.44
N ILE A 40 -24.68 20.15 19.41
CA ILE A 40 -24.27 18.77 19.10
C ILE A 40 -22.85 18.69 18.53
N SER A 41 -22.27 19.81 18.06
CA SER A 41 -20.88 19.84 17.59
C SER A 41 -19.84 19.57 18.68
N HIS A 42 -20.22 19.78 19.95
CA HIS A 42 -19.38 19.48 21.11
C HIS A 42 -19.47 18.03 21.59
N LEU A 43 -20.36 17.22 21.02
CA LEU A 43 -20.54 15.83 21.41
C LEU A 43 -19.49 14.94 20.73
N SER A 44 -19.00 13.91 21.45
CA SER A 44 -18.15 12.90 20.83
C SER A 44 -18.93 12.09 19.78
N PRO A 45 -18.24 11.40 18.85
CA PRO A 45 -18.93 10.48 17.93
C PRO A 45 -19.76 9.42 18.65
N GLN A 46 -19.28 8.91 19.79
CA GLN A 46 -19.99 7.95 20.61
C GLN A 46 -21.27 8.55 21.21
N ASP A 47 -21.17 9.75 21.78
CA ASP A 47 -22.32 10.43 22.38
C ASP A 47 -23.39 10.73 21.33
N ASN A 48 -23.00 11.21 20.15
CA ASN A 48 -23.90 11.42 19.01
C ASN A 48 -24.67 10.14 18.61
N ILE A 49 -24.06 8.96 18.75
CA ILE A 49 -24.74 7.68 18.51
C ILE A 49 -25.68 7.33 19.67
N LEU A 50 -25.24 7.52 20.92
CA LEU A 50 -26.04 7.26 22.11
C LEU A 50 -27.28 8.16 22.20
N CYS A 51 -27.19 9.39 21.71
CA CYS A 51 -28.28 10.36 21.59
C CYS A 51 -29.49 9.78 20.83
N ARG A 52 -29.27 8.87 19.87
CA ARG A 52 -30.34 8.17 19.14
C ARG A 52 -31.25 7.33 20.04
N ARG A 53 -30.83 7.01 21.27
CA ARG A 53 -31.56 6.17 22.22
C ARG A 53 -32.38 6.97 23.25
N VAL A 54 -32.29 8.30 23.25
CA VAL A 54 -32.93 9.16 24.27
C VAL A 54 -34.45 9.20 24.10
N SER A 55 -34.93 9.50 22.90
CA SER A 55 -36.36 9.55 22.58
C SER A 55 -36.58 9.33 21.08
N ARG A 56 -37.85 9.18 20.64
CA ARG A 56 -38.17 9.08 19.20
C ARG A 56 -37.80 10.36 18.43
N ALA A 57 -37.94 11.53 19.07
CA ALA A 57 -37.57 12.81 18.47
C ALA A 57 -36.05 12.92 18.29
N TRP A 58 -35.28 12.52 19.29
CA TRP A 58 -33.83 12.44 19.21
C TRP A 58 -33.36 11.40 18.19
N LEU A 59 -33.98 10.22 18.14
CA LEU A 59 -33.69 9.24 17.10
C LEU A 59 -33.83 9.87 15.71
N ALA A 60 -34.98 10.50 15.42
CA ALA A 60 -35.24 11.13 14.13
C ALA A 60 -34.20 12.22 13.80
N ALA A 61 -33.84 13.08 14.77
CA ALA A 61 -32.85 14.14 14.58
C ALA A 61 -31.44 13.55 14.32
N PHE A 62 -30.95 12.65 15.18
CA PHE A 62 -29.61 12.07 15.10
C PHE A 62 -29.45 10.99 14.02
N THR A 63 -30.54 10.61 13.33
CA THR A 63 -30.52 9.82 12.08
C THR A 63 -30.83 10.65 10.84
N SER A 64 -30.97 11.97 10.94
CA SER A 64 -31.09 12.83 9.77
C SER A 64 -29.80 12.79 8.96
N ASP A 65 -29.90 12.57 7.65
CA ASP A 65 -28.73 12.50 6.77
C ASP A 65 -27.94 13.81 6.77
N GLN A 66 -28.62 14.96 6.87
CA GLN A 66 -27.94 16.26 6.93
C GLN A 66 -27.12 16.42 8.22
N ILE A 67 -27.67 16.00 9.36
CA ILE A 67 -26.98 16.05 10.65
C ILE A 67 -25.81 15.05 10.66
N CYS A 68 -26.03 13.82 10.20
CA CYS A 68 -24.97 12.81 10.12
C CYS A 68 -23.84 13.22 9.17
N ARG A 69 -24.16 13.92 8.07
CA ARG A 69 -23.14 14.51 7.19
C ARG A 69 -22.31 15.58 7.90
N ASN A 70 -22.91 16.39 8.76
CA ASN A 70 -22.18 17.36 9.58
C ASN A 70 -21.27 16.65 10.59
N PHE A 71 -21.76 15.60 11.27
CA PHE A 71 -20.92 14.79 12.15
C PHE A 71 -19.71 14.18 11.43
N MET A 72 -19.90 13.68 10.20
CA MET A 72 -18.80 13.18 9.37
C MET A 72 -17.78 14.27 9.07
N ARG A 73 -18.21 15.50 8.76
CA ARG A 73 -17.32 16.64 8.50
C ARG A 73 -16.55 17.08 9.74
N TRP A 74 -17.19 17.09 10.90
CA TRP A 74 -16.55 17.54 12.14
C TRP A 74 -15.57 16.50 12.68
N HIS A 75 -15.93 15.22 12.67
CA HIS A 75 -15.14 14.19 13.36
C HIS A 75 -14.26 13.36 12.42
N PHE A 76 -14.64 13.19 11.15
CA PHE A 76 -13.97 12.29 10.19
C PHE A 76 -13.76 12.91 8.79
N PRO A 77 -13.31 14.17 8.66
CA PRO A 77 -13.20 14.82 7.35
C PRO A 77 -12.21 14.16 6.39
N ARG A 78 -11.23 13.40 6.91
CA ARG A 78 -10.19 12.70 6.13
C ARG A 78 -10.57 11.27 5.74
N CYS A 79 -11.67 10.73 6.25
CA CYS A 79 -12.02 9.35 5.96
C CYS A 79 -12.41 9.13 4.49
N ARG A 80 -12.24 7.91 3.99
CA ARG A 80 -12.51 7.51 2.60
C ARG A 80 -13.88 7.94 2.10
N GLU A 81 -14.91 7.83 2.93
CA GLU A 81 -16.28 8.20 2.55
C GLU A 81 -16.43 9.70 2.29
N MET A 82 -15.71 10.53 3.06
CA MET A 82 -15.65 11.97 2.85
C MET A 82 -14.77 12.34 1.65
N ARG A 83 -13.67 11.60 1.44
CA ARG A 83 -12.79 11.80 0.28
C ARG A 83 -13.46 11.46 -1.06
N LYS A 84 -14.32 10.44 -1.08
CA LYS A 84 -15.04 9.97 -2.27
C LYS A 84 -16.38 10.69 -2.51
N LEU A 85 -16.70 11.74 -1.75
CA LEU A 85 -17.89 12.58 -1.96
C LEU A 85 -18.09 13.05 -3.41
N PRO A 86 -17.05 13.48 -4.16
CA PRO A 86 -17.22 13.92 -5.55
C PRO A 86 -17.76 12.82 -6.47
N ASP A 87 -17.41 11.56 -6.18
CA ASP A 87 -17.78 10.38 -6.97
C ASP A 87 -18.98 9.61 -6.37
N ALA A 88 -19.52 10.09 -5.24
CA ALA A 88 -20.57 9.40 -4.51
C ALA A 88 -21.96 9.60 -5.15
N PRO A 89 -22.90 8.65 -4.98
CA PRO A 89 -24.29 8.83 -5.39
C PRO A 89 -24.90 10.09 -4.76
N LYS A 90 -25.79 10.78 -5.50
CA LYS A 90 -26.47 12.00 -5.02
C LYS A 90 -27.24 11.81 -3.70
N GLN A 91 -27.60 10.58 -3.34
CA GLN A 91 -28.24 10.22 -2.08
C GLN A 91 -27.39 9.19 -1.34
N GLN A 92 -26.51 9.69 -0.48
CA GLN A 92 -25.68 8.87 0.39
C GLN A 92 -26.35 8.77 1.76
N GLN A 93 -26.54 7.54 2.26
CA GLN A 93 -27.25 7.26 3.53
C GLN A 93 -26.34 7.56 4.73
N TRP A 94 -26.07 8.83 5.00
CA TRP A 94 -25.19 9.31 6.06
C TRP A 94 -25.58 8.79 7.44
N ALA A 95 -26.87 8.60 7.68
CA ALA A 95 -27.41 8.00 8.90
C ALA A 95 -26.82 6.62 9.22
N GLN A 96 -26.48 5.84 8.18
CA GLN A 96 -25.86 4.52 8.27
C GLN A 96 -24.34 4.58 8.21
N ILE A 97 -23.78 5.53 7.45
CA ILE A 97 -22.32 5.67 7.28
C ILE A 97 -21.68 6.17 8.57
N PHE A 98 -22.25 7.20 9.20
CA PHE A 98 -21.64 7.83 10.37
C PHE A 98 -21.33 6.84 11.52
N PRO A 99 -22.26 5.98 11.97
CA PRO A 99 -21.95 4.99 13.00
C PRO A 99 -20.87 3.98 12.59
N ARG A 100 -20.84 3.57 11.32
CA ARG A 100 -19.82 2.63 10.80
C ARG A 100 -18.43 3.24 10.84
N VAL A 101 -18.31 4.50 10.43
CA VAL A 101 -17.04 5.24 10.46
C VAL A 101 -16.61 5.54 11.88
N ALA A 102 -17.54 5.97 12.75
CA ALA A 102 -17.25 6.20 14.16
C ALA A 102 -16.74 4.92 14.86
N GLN A 103 -17.36 3.76 14.57
CA GLN A 103 -16.88 2.47 15.06
C GLN A 103 -15.48 2.14 14.55
N ARG A 104 -15.23 2.29 13.24
CA ARG A 104 -13.91 2.05 12.64
C ARG A 104 -12.81 2.84 13.34
N TYR A 105 -13.02 4.14 13.49
CA TYR A 105 -12.03 5.01 14.12
C TYR A 105 -11.93 4.79 15.64
N HIS A 106 -12.98 4.30 16.30
CA HIS A 106 -12.89 3.85 17.70
C HIS A 106 -11.93 2.66 17.83
N HIS A 107 -12.06 1.64 16.98
CA HIS A 107 -11.18 0.47 16.96
C HIS A 107 -9.74 0.81 16.55
N LEU A 108 -9.59 1.64 15.51
CA LEU A 108 -8.29 2.07 15.04
C LEU A 108 -7.52 2.89 16.08
N ARG A 109 -8.17 3.88 16.72
CA ARG A 109 -7.56 4.68 17.79
C ARG A 109 -7.23 3.86 19.04
N ALA A 110 -7.91 2.75 19.26
CA ALA A 110 -7.62 1.85 20.37
C ALA A 110 -6.58 0.77 20.02
N ALA A 111 -6.10 0.71 18.76
CA ALA A 111 -5.32 -0.40 18.21
C ALA A 111 -5.94 -1.77 18.54
N LYS A 112 -7.28 -1.84 18.51
CA LYS A 112 -8.06 -3.05 18.83
C LYS A 112 -8.89 -3.45 17.63
N PRO A 113 -8.60 -4.61 17.00
CA PRO A 113 -9.33 -5.04 15.83
C PRO A 113 -10.81 -5.24 16.17
N ARG A 114 -11.70 -4.85 15.26
CA ARG A 114 -13.13 -5.20 15.35
C ARG A 114 -13.37 -6.64 14.93
N LEU A 115 -12.63 -7.08 13.91
CA LEU A 115 -12.67 -8.43 13.40
C LEU A 115 -11.29 -8.81 12.88
N VAL A 116 -10.86 -10.02 13.23
CA VAL A 116 -9.70 -10.68 12.62
C VAL A 116 -10.23 -11.83 11.76
N GLU A 117 -9.91 -11.79 10.47
CA GLU A 117 -10.30 -12.81 9.50
C GLU A 117 -9.05 -13.57 9.06
N LYS A 118 -9.11 -14.91 9.10
CA LYS A 118 -8.03 -15.80 8.67
C LYS A 118 -8.40 -16.46 7.35
N ILE A 119 -7.46 -16.48 6.42
CA ILE A 119 -7.64 -17.04 5.08
C ILE A 119 -6.58 -18.09 4.85
N ASP A 120 -7.01 -19.33 4.64
CA ASP A 120 -6.14 -20.43 4.28
C ASP A 120 -5.68 -20.29 2.82
N VAL A 121 -4.36 -20.38 2.63
CA VAL A 121 -3.72 -20.30 1.33
C VAL A 121 -2.84 -21.51 1.07
N VAL A 122 -2.55 -21.75 -0.21
CA VAL A 122 -1.57 -22.77 -0.59
C VAL A 122 -0.21 -22.37 -0.04
N GLN A 123 0.34 -23.23 0.83
CA GLN A 123 1.63 -22.99 1.46
C GLN A 123 2.79 -23.23 0.48
N GLU A 124 3.85 -22.43 0.64
CA GLU A 124 5.08 -22.61 -0.12
C GLU A 124 5.76 -23.93 0.28
N THR A 125 6.00 -24.83 -0.69
CA THR A 125 6.73 -26.08 -0.43
C THR A 125 8.19 -25.99 -0.87
N LYS A 126 9.11 -26.58 -0.10
CA LYS A 126 10.56 -26.45 -0.35
C LYS A 126 11.07 -27.21 -1.57
N GLN A 127 10.33 -28.21 -2.09
CA GLN A 127 10.92 -29.21 -3.01
C GLN A 127 10.27 -29.29 -4.41
N LYS A 128 8.97 -29.02 -4.56
CA LYS A 128 8.24 -28.91 -5.84
C LYS A 128 6.79 -28.51 -5.52
N GLY A 129 6.44 -27.26 -5.73
CA GLY A 129 5.13 -26.72 -5.40
C GLY A 129 4.64 -25.75 -6.48
N PRO A 130 3.34 -25.39 -6.45
CA PRO A 130 2.78 -24.39 -7.35
C PRO A 130 3.38 -23.00 -7.11
N HIS A 131 3.95 -22.77 -5.93
CA HIS A 131 4.66 -21.56 -5.56
C HIS A 131 6.04 -21.90 -4.99
N ARG A 132 7.06 -21.18 -5.44
CA ARG A 132 8.40 -21.19 -4.86
C ARG A 132 9.03 -19.82 -5.07
N GLY A 133 9.15 -19.07 -3.99
CA GLY A 133 9.68 -17.72 -3.96
C GLY A 133 11.13 -17.61 -4.41
N VAL A 134 11.54 -16.39 -4.69
CA VAL A 134 12.96 -16.01 -4.75
C VAL A 134 13.45 -15.85 -3.30
N GLU A 135 14.55 -16.51 -2.95
CA GLU A 135 15.12 -16.39 -1.60
C GLU A 135 15.60 -14.95 -1.34
N PRO A 136 15.61 -14.46 -0.10
CA PRO A 136 16.27 -13.20 0.24
C PRO A 136 17.79 -13.36 0.17
N TRP A 137 18.52 -12.26 0.38
CA TRP A 137 19.97 -12.37 0.58
C TRP A 137 20.28 -13.16 1.85
N ASN A 138 21.39 -13.91 1.86
CA ASN A 138 21.87 -14.59 3.05
C ASN A 138 22.55 -13.58 3.98
N ARG A 139 21.71 -12.76 4.62
CA ARG A 139 22.03 -11.69 5.56
C ARG A 139 21.03 -11.73 6.70
N GLN A 140 21.54 -11.76 7.92
CA GLN A 140 20.74 -11.70 9.14
C GLN A 140 21.39 -10.70 10.10
N LEU A 141 20.60 -10.14 11.00
CA LEU A 141 21.13 -9.31 12.06
C LEU A 141 21.59 -10.19 13.22
N ARG A 142 22.79 -9.96 13.73
CA ARG A 142 23.30 -10.62 14.93
C ARG A 142 23.90 -9.61 15.89
N PHE A 143 23.34 -9.57 17.10
CA PHE A 143 23.85 -8.79 18.21
C PHE A 143 23.91 -9.68 19.46
N ASP A 144 25.09 -9.81 20.06
CA ASP A 144 25.38 -10.76 21.13
C ASP A 144 24.90 -12.20 20.81
N LYS A 145 23.90 -12.68 21.56
CA LYS A 145 23.29 -14.01 21.41
C LYS A 145 21.98 -13.99 20.60
N HIS A 146 21.53 -12.81 20.17
CA HIS A 146 20.27 -12.61 19.49
C HIS A 146 20.46 -12.55 17.97
N ASN A 147 19.56 -13.21 17.24
CA ASN A 147 19.49 -13.15 15.78
C ASN A 147 18.10 -12.67 15.37
N ALA A 148 18.03 -11.87 14.30
CA ALA A 148 16.79 -11.42 13.70
C ALA A 148 16.90 -11.45 12.17
N GLU A 149 15.77 -11.66 11.51
CA GLU A 149 15.68 -11.60 10.04
C GLU A 149 15.88 -10.15 9.58
N PHE A 150 16.79 -9.95 8.62
CA PHE A 150 17.01 -8.62 8.04
C PHE A 150 16.11 -8.36 6.83
N GLN A 151 15.89 -9.42 6.05
CA GLN A 151 15.08 -9.41 4.85
C GLN A 151 14.22 -10.67 4.83
N TYR A 152 12.93 -10.48 4.57
CA TYR A 152 11.94 -11.53 4.54
C TYR A 152 11.71 -12.00 3.10
N ARG A 153 11.16 -13.20 2.96
CA ARG A 153 10.65 -13.69 1.67
C ARG A 153 9.47 -12.85 1.22
N ASP A 154 9.31 -12.70 -0.10
CA ASP A 154 8.09 -12.13 -0.64
C ASP A 154 6.86 -12.94 -0.19
N PRO A 155 5.74 -12.28 0.12
CA PRO A 155 4.49 -12.97 0.42
C PRO A 155 3.98 -13.73 -0.80
N THR A 156 3.19 -14.78 -0.55
CA THR A 156 2.46 -15.53 -1.59
C THR A 156 1.19 -14.82 -2.07
N TRP A 157 0.98 -13.59 -1.58
CA TRP A 157 -0.18 -12.74 -1.79
C TRP A 157 0.23 -11.29 -2.05
N CYS A 158 -0.67 -10.51 -2.63
CA CYS A 158 -0.49 -9.07 -2.80
C CYS A 158 -1.82 -8.32 -2.62
N VAL A 159 -1.74 -7.05 -2.23
CA VAL A 159 -2.91 -6.19 -2.02
C VAL A 159 -2.69 -4.84 -2.69
N ASP A 160 -3.69 -4.35 -3.41
CA ASP A 160 -3.80 -2.98 -3.89
C ASP A 160 -5.27 -2.56 -4.04
N ASP A 161 -5.59 -1.29 -3.81
CA ASP A 161 -6.95 -0.69 -3.77
C ASP A 161 -8.05 -1.58 -3.13
N GLY A 162 -7.69 -2.32 -2.08
CA GLY A 162 -8.61 -3.19 -1.36
C GLY A 162 -8.93 -4.53 -2.03
N VAL A 163 -8.17 -4.94 -3.04
CA VAL A 163 -8.22 -6.28 -3.62
C VAL A 163 -7.02 -7.07 -3.13
N LEU A 164 -7.28 -8.17 -2.43
CA LEU A 164 -6.28 -9.14 -2.02
C LEU A 164 -6.22 -10.27 -3.04
N VAL A 165 -5.06 -10.54 -3.62
CA VAL A 165 -4.84 -11.67 -4.53
C VAL A 165 -3.98 -12.74 -3.86
N TYR A 166 -4.43 -13.99 -3.92
CA TYR A 166 -3.74 -15.14 -3.35
C TYR A 166 -4.16 -16.45 -4.05
N GLN A 167 -3.43 -17.54 -3.78
CA GLN A 167 -3.82 -18.88 -4.20
C GLN A 167 -4.64 -19.58 -3.11
N GLU A 168 -5.91 -19.88 -3.40
CA GLU A 168 -6.82 -20.49 -2.45
C GLU A 168 -6.46 -21.95 -2.18
N SER A 169 -6.45 -22.35 -0.90
CA SER A 169 -6.08 -23.72 -0.48
C SER A 169 -7.06 -24.79 -0.99
N VAL A 170 -8.36 -24.47 -1.03
CA VAL A 170 -9.43 -25.42 -1.37
C VAL A 170 -9.46 -25.73 -2.87
N SER A 171 -9.47 -24.69 -3.72
CA SER A 171 -9.55 -24.85 -5.18
C SER A 171 -8.19 -24.96 -5.86
N GLY A 172 -7.11 -24.56 -5.20
CA GLY A 172 -5.78 -24.42 -5.78
C GLY A 172 -5.69 -23.30 -6.83
N ARG A 173 -6.75 -22.50 -7.02
CA ARG A 173 -6.83 -21.42 -8.01
C ARG A 173 -6.46 -20.07 -7.40
N TYR A 174 -6.02 -19.16 -8.24
CA TYR A 174 -5.81 -17.78 -7.85
C TYR A 174 -7.14 -17.03 -7.80
N VAL A 175 -7.36 -16.31 -6.71
CA VAL A 175 -8.58 -15.54 -6.45
C VAL A 175 -8.24 -14.11 -6.09
N ALA A 176 -9.08 -13.19 -6.53
CA ALA A 176 -9.10 -11.81 -6.08
C ALA A 176 -10.23 -11.63 -5.06
N TYR A 177 -9.89 -11.25 -3.84
CA TYR A 177 -10.80 -11.05 -2.72
C TYR A 177 -10.97 -9.55 -2.47
N ASP A 178 -12.17 -9.03 -2.72
CA ASP A 178 -12.53 -7.65 -2.42
C ASP A 178 -12.72 -7.51 -0.90
N LEU A 179 -11.79 -6.84 -0.24
CA LEU A 179 -11.80 -6.65 1.20
C LEU A 179 -12.99 -5.82 1.67
N GLU A 180 -13.58 -4.96 0.83
CA GLU A 180 -14.76 -4.16 1.19
C GLU A 180 -16.03 -5.01 1.19
N THR A 181 -16.26 -5.74 0.09
CA THR A 181 -17.52 -6.47 -0.13
C THR A 181 -17.48 -7.93 0.32
N ARG A 182 -16.28 -8.46 0.57
CA ARG A 182 -16.01 -9.86 0.89
C ARG A 182 -16.40 -10.84 -0.22
N HIS A 183 -16.48 -10.36 -1.45
CA HIS A 183 -16.68 -11.22 -2.62
C HIS A 183 -15.34 -11.68 -3.18
N ARG A 184 -15.32 -12.93 -3.66
CA ARG A 184 -14.17 -13.53 -4.36
C ARG A 184 -14.46 -13.59 -5.85
N PHE A 185 -13.44 -13.29 -6.64
CA PHE A 185 -13.47 -13.29 -8.10
C PHE A 185 -12.37 -14.21 -8.61
N SER A 186 -12.69 -15.04 -9.61
CA SER A 186 -11.69 -15.92 -10.22
C SER A 186 -10.72 -15.12 -11.06
N ILE A 187 -9.43 -15.46 -10.99
CA ILE A 187 -8.41 -14.89 -11.86
C ILE A 187 -8.18 -15.87 -13.02
N PRO A 188 -8.19 -15.41 -14.29
CA PRO A 188 -7.98 -16.26 -15.45
C PRO A 188 -6.49 -16.59 -15.66
N PHE A 189 -5.83 -17.10 -14.61
CA PHE A 189 -4.45 -17.59 -14.64
C PHE A 189 -4.42 -19.08 -14.31
N ASP A 190 -3.95 -19.89 -15.26
CA ASP A 190 -3.75 -21.32 -15.06
C ASP A 190 -2.35 -21.59 -14.51
N GLY A 191 -2.27 -22.05 -13.26
CA GLY A 191 -1.03 -22.40 -12.58
C GLY A 191 -0.63 -23.86 -12.70
N THR A 192 -1.37 -24.68 -13.46
CA THR A 192 -1.24 -26.15 -13.44
C THR A 192 0.13 -26.65 -13.88
N ASP A 193 0.76 -26.02 -14.86
CA ASP A 193 2.09 -26.35 -15.41
C ASP A 193 3.18 -25.36 -14.97
N LYS A 194 2.85 -24.47 -14.02
CA LYS A 194 3.68 -23.33 -13.63
C LYS A 194 4.16 -23.46 -12.21
N THR A 195 5.32 -22.86 -11.95
CA THR A 195 5.80 -22.56 -10.59
C THR A 195 5.85 -21.04 -10.48
N VAL A 196 4.94 -20.47 -9.68
CA VAL A 196 4.91 -19.03 -9.44
C VAL A 196 6.07 -18.67 -8.52
N ARG A 197 6.82 -17.66 -8.93
CA ARG A 197 7.99 -17.12 -8.23
C ARG A 197 7.62 -15.91 -7.40
N ARG A 198 6.78 -15.01 -7.93
CA ARG A 198 6.31 -13.79 -7.24
C ARG A 198 4.96 -13.35 -7.78
N LEU A 199 4.23 -12.61 -6.95
CA LEU A 199 2.91 -12.04 -7.26
C LEU A 199 2.92 -10.55 -6.89
N ARG A 200 2.54 -9.68 -7.83
CA ARG A 200 2.51 -8.23 -7.61
C ARG A 200 1.25 -7.61 -8.18
N LEU A 201 0.61 -6.74 -7.40
CA LEU A 201 -0.51 -5.92 -7.83
C LEU A 201 -0.17 -4.48 -7.49
N ALA A 202 -0.17 -3.62 -8.50
CA ALA A 202 0.04 -2.18 -8.36
C ALA A 202 -0.53 -1.46 -9.57
N TYR A 203 -1.06 -0.26 -9.37
CA TYR A 203 -1.57 0.60 -10.45
C TYR A 203 -2.64 -0.10 -11.32
N GLY A 204 -3.45 -0.97 -10.71
CA GLY A 204 -4.47 -1.74 -11.42
C GLY A 204 -3.93 -2.82 -12.37
N VAL A 205 -2.65 -3.19 -12.28
CA VAL A 205 -2.05 -4.28 -13.05
C VAL A 205 -1.56 -5.38 -12.10
N LEU A 206 -2.02 -6.60 -12.34
CA LEU A 206 -1.59 -7.81 -11.62
C LEU A 206 -0.55 -8.55 -12.46
N ILE A 207 0.63 -8.80 -11.91
CA ILE A 207 1.69 -9.57 -12.56
C ILE A 207 1.99 -10.84 -11.79
N PHE A 208 1.92 -11.97 -12.50
CA PHE A 208 2.47 -13.25 -12.09
C PHE A 208 3.83 -13.44 -12.71
N GLU A 209 4.86 -13.60 -11.87
CA GLU A 209 6.19 -13.99 -12.32
C GLU A 209 6.34 -15.48 -12.07
N TRP A 210 6.62 -16.24 -13.11
CA TRP A 210 6.54 -17.70 -13.04
C TRP A 210 7.58 -18.37 -13.95
N CYS A 211 7.81 -19.64 -13.71
CA CYS A 211 8.59 -20.48 -14.60
C CYS A 211 7.88 -21.79 -14.91
N GLU A 212 8.27 -22.43 -16.00
CA GLU A 212 7.80 -23.77 -16.33
C GLU A 212 8.15 -24.75 -15.22
N ARG A 213 7.22 -25.65 -14.91
CA ARG A 213 7.47 -26.69 -13.89
C ARG A 213 8.54 -27.67 -14.34
N GLU A 214 8.51 -28.06 -15.61
CA GLU A 214 9.54 -28.92 -16.17
C GLU A 214 10.77 -28.11 -16.58
N PRO A 215 11.98 -28.67 -16.38
CA PRO A 215 13.21 -28.00 -16.75
C PRO A 215 13.40 -27.99 -18.27
N TYR A 216 13.94 -26.88 -18.77
CA TYR A 216 14.24 -26.67 -20.18
C TYR A 216 15.57 -27.32 -20.60
N HIS A 217 16.63 -27.13 -19.81
CA HIS A 217 17.92 -27.80 -20.00
C HIS A 217 18.68 -27.93 -18.67
N ARG A 218 19.77 -28.69 -18.66
CA ARG A 218 20.68 -28.82 -17.51
C ARG A 218 21.84 -27.84 -17.64
N LEU A 219 22.13 -27.13 -16.56
CA LEU A 219 23.28 -26.23 -16.47
C LEU A 219 24.55 -27.00 -16.07
N ASN A 220 24.39 -27.96 -15.17
CA ASN A 220 25.41 -28.91 -14.71
C ASN A 220 24.70 -30.14 -14.12
N ASP A 221 25.46 -31.05 -13.49
CA ASP A 221 24.91 -32.29 -12.90
C ASP A 221 23.91 -32.04 -11.75
N ARG A 222 23.92 -30.85 -11.14
CA ARG A 222 23.11 -30.49 -9.97
C ARG A 222 21.98 -29.53 -10.26
N GLU A 223 22.12 -28.68 -11.29
CA GLU A 223 21.19 -27.58 -11.56
C GLU A 223 20.50 -27.71 -12.91
N THR A 224 19.17 -27.60 -12.89
CA THR A 224 18.32 -27.49 -14.07
C THR A 224 17.80 -26.07 -14.23
N VAL A 225 17.64 -25.64 -15.47
CA VAL A 225 17.20 -24.30 -15.83
C VAL A 225 15.77 -24.35 -16.34
N HIS A 226 14.94 -23.40 -15.89
CA HIS A 226 13.54 -23.29 -16.27
C HIS A 226 13.31 -22.00 -17.04
N ARG A 227 12.48 -22.01 -18.11
CA ARG A 227 12.13 -20.76 -18.79
C ARG A 227 11.26 -19.92 -17.87
N HIS A 228 11.60 -18.63 -17.76
CA HIS A 228 10.91 -17.69 -16.86
C HIS A 228 10.14 -16.65 -17.67
N PHE A 229 8.93 -16.37 -17.21
CA PHE A 229 7.98 -15.46 -17.84
C PHE A 229 7.32 -14.56 -16.79
N ALA A 230 6.74 -13.47 -17.27
CA ALA A 230 5.80 -12.65 -16.54
C ALA A 230 4.49 -12.58 -17.33
N THR A 231 3.36 -12.73 -16.63
CA THR A 231 2.02 -12.61 -17.19
C THR A 231 1.26 -11.51 -16.45
N ALA A 232 0.80 -10.51 -17.19
CA ALA A 232 0.08 -9.36 -16.66
C ALA A 232 -1.43 -9.46 -16.92
N PHE A 233 -2.22 -8.93 -15.99
CA PHE A 233 -3.67 -8.77 -16.08
C PHE A 233 -4.06 -7.36 -15.67
N ASP A 234 -5.03 -6.76 -16.36
CA ASP A 234 -5.67 -5.53 -15.91
C ASP A 234 -6.73 -5.88 -14.86
N VAL A 235 -6.71 -5.17 -13.74
CA VAL A 235 -7.63 -5.33 -12.60
C VAL A 235 -8.41 -4.03 -12.44
N GLN A 236 -9.68 -4.06 -12.85
CA GLN A 236 -10.53 -2.88 -12.87
C GLN A 236 -11.80 -3.11 -12.07
N ARG A 237 -12.20 -2.10 -11.29
CA ARG A 237 -13.49 -2.13 -10.59
C ARG A 237 -14.58 -1.69 -11.56
N SER A 238 -15.52 -2.59 -11.88
CA SER A 238 -16.69 -2.25 -12.67
C SER A 238 -17.62 -1.39 -11.81
N SER A 239 -17.67 -0.10 -12.09
CA SER A 239 -18.79 0.73 -11.61
C SER A 239 -20.03 0.32 -12.39
N SER A 240 -21.15 0.04 -11.72
CA SER A 240 -22.46 -0.17 -12.34
C SER A 240 -22.98 1.12 -13.00
N ARG A 241 -22.29 1.60 -14.03
CA ARG A 241 -22.82 2.58 -14.97
C ARG A 241 -23.62 1.80 -16.00
N SER A 242 -24.85 1.43 -15.66
CA SER A 242 -25.83 1.08 -16.68
C SER A 242 -26.18 2.34 -17.45
N SER A 243 -25.50 2.59 -18.56
CA SER A 243 -25.90 3.56 -19.58
C SER A 243 -27.05 2.98 -20.42
N SER A 244 -28.18 2.68 -19.76
CA SER A 244 -29.43 2.26 -20.41
C SER A 244 -30.59 2.99 -19.72
N PRO A 245 -31.22 3.99 -20.35
CA PRO A 245 -32.28 4.78 -19.73
C PRO A 245 -33.65 4.11 -19.88
N GLN A 246 -33.76 2.82 -19.60
CA GLN A 246 -35.05 2.11 -19.58
C GLN A 246 -34.89 0.69 -19.01
N ALA A 247 -35.10 0.52 -17.69
CA ALA A 247 -35.81 -0.62 -17.12
C ALA A 247 -35.83 -0.58 -15.58
N SER A 248 -37.04 -0.80 -15.05
CA SER A 248 -37.43 -1.31 -13.74
C SER A 248 -37.10 -0.53 -12.44
N ILE A 249 -38.14 0.21 -12.01
CA ILE A 249 -38.50 0.49 -10.62
C ILE A 249 -38.77 -0.84 -9.90
N VAL A 250 -37.74 -1.52 -9.43
CA VAL A 250 -37.83 -2.50 -8.34
C VAL A 250 -36.56 -2.32 -7.52
N ARG A 251 -36.70 -2.17 -6.19
CA ARG A 251 -35.62 -1.98 -5.21
C ARG A 251 -34.44 -2.93 -5.50
N SER A 252 -33.44 -2.47 -6.26
CA SER A 252 -32.19 -3.19 -6.42
C SER A 252 -31.23 -2.68 -5.35
N VAL A 253 -30.93 -3.59 -4.41
CA VAL A 253 -29.70 -3.54 -3.63
C VAL A 253 -28.59 -3.30 -4.66
N SER A 254 -27.87 -2.18 -4.54
CA SER A 254 -26.77 -1.81 -5.42
C SER A 254 -25.96 -3.06 -5.76
N SER A 255 -25.98 -3.49 -7.04
CA SER A 255 -25.23 -4.67 -7.46
C SER A 255 -23.79 -4.52 -6.94
N PRO A 256 -23.24 -5.54 -6.27
CA PRO A 256 -21.89 -5.44 -5.74
C PRO A 256 -20.96 -5.08 -6.89
N SER A 257 -20.11 -4.08 -6.67
CA SER A 257 -19.10 -3.68 -7.64
C SER A 257 -18.32 -4.92 -8.07
N SER A 258 -18.45 -5.32 -9.32
CA SER A 258 -17.76 -6.50 -9.83
C SER A 258 -16.34 -6.12 -10.26
N TRP A 259 -15.36 -6.94 -9.91
CA TRP A 259 -14.01 -6.78 -10.45
C TRP A 259 -13.93 -7.45 -11.82
N SER A 260 -13.39 -6.73 -12.80
CA SER A 260 -13.00 -7.25 -14.10
C SER A 260 -11.50 -7.52 -14.08
N ILE A 261 -11.11 -8.76 -14.37
CA ILE A 261 -9.71 -9.18 -14.40
C ILE A 261 -9.44 -9.79 -15.78
N THR A 262 -8.73 -9.05 -16.61
CA THR A 262 -8.53 -9.39 -18.02
C THR A 262 -7.06 -9.59 -18.34
N PHE A 263 -6.75 -10.66 -19.06
CA PHE A 263 -5.39 -10.91 -19.54
C PHE A 263 -4.89 -9.73 -20.36
N ARG A 264 -3.69 -9.24 -20.04
CA ARG A 264 -3.06 -8.10 -20.71
C ARG A 264 -1.98 -8.57 -21.67
N SER A 265 -0.91 -9.17 -21.15
CA SER A 265 0.26 -9.59 -21.94
C SER A 265 1.07 -10.67 -21.22
N GLU A 266 1.90 -11.39 -21.97
CA GLU A 266 2.93 -12.27 -21.42
C GLU A 266 4.28 -12.04 -22.14
N TRP A 267 5.37 -12.05 -21.38
CA TRP A 267 6.72 -11.91 -21.95
C TRP A 267 7.74 -12.78 -21.21
N LYS A 268 8.83 -13.12 -21.91
CA LYS A 268 9.97 -13.84 -21.34
C LYS A 268 10.86 -12.86 -20.57
N ILE A 269 11.10 -13.14 -19.29
CA ILE A 269 11.86 -12.23 -18.41
C ILE A 269 13.36 -12.57 -18.38
N HIS A 270 13.73 -13.80 -18.72
CA HIS A 270 15.14 -14.22 -18.82
C HIS A 270 15.38 -15.08 -20.06
N PHE A 271 16.37 -14.71 -20.89
CA PHE A 271 16.59 -15.38 -22.19
C PHE A 271 16.98 -16.85 -22.04
N LEU A 272 17.86 -17.19 -21.10
CA LEU A 272 18.30 -18.58 -20.88
C LEU A 272 17.41 -19.33 -19.87
N GLY A 273 16.53 -18.62 -19.15
CA GLY A 273 15.87 -19.16 -17.96
C GLY A 273 16.76 -19.12 -16.72
N LEU A 274 16.21 -19.44 -15.56
CA LEU A 274 16.92 -19.44 -14.27
C LEU A 274 16.76 -20.80 -13.58
N PRO A 275 17.75 -21.25 -12.80
CA PRO A 275 17.56 -22.37 -11.89
C PRO A 275 16.59 -22.05 -10.76
N LEU A 276 15.91 -23.09 -10.26
CA LEU A 276 15.17 -23.01 -9.01
C LEU A 276 16.10 -23.43 -7.87
N ASN A 277 17.04 -22.57 -7.49
CA ASN A 277 17.97 -22.79 -6.39
C ASN A 277 17.82 -21.68 -5.33
N HIS A 278 18.78 -21.62 -4.41
CA HIS A 278 18.85 -20.62 -3.35
C HIS A 278 19.97 -19.60 -3.60
N HIS A 279 20.50 -19.49 -4.82
CA HIS A 279 21.59 -18.57 -5.17
C HIS A 279 21.18 -17.52 -6.19
N ASP A 280 20.50 -17.87 -7.28
CA ASP A 280 20.03 -16.86 -8.23
C ASP A 280 18.96 -15.99 -7.58
N ARG A 281 19.01 -14.69 -7.87
CA ARG A 281 18.08 -13.69 -7.35
C ARG A 281 17.55 -12.84 -8.48
N PHE A 282 16.31 -12.40 -8.30
CA PHE A 282 15.79 -11.32 -9.11
C PHE A 282 14.80 -10.45 -8.32
N PHE A 283 14.86 -9.16 -8.60
CA PHE A 283 14.01 -8.14 -8.01
C PHE A 283 13.23 -7.47 -9.11
N SER A 284 11.96 -7.19 -8.86
CA SER A 284 11.06 -6.68 -9.88
C SER A 284 10.17 -5.59 -9.32
N ALA A 285 9.77 -4.67 -10.19
CA ALA A 285 8.76 -3.66 -9.92
C ALA A 285 8.02 -3.36 -11.21
N HIS A 286 6.82 -2.80 -11.08
CA HIS A 286 6.05 -2.38 -12.23
C HIS A 286 5.17 -1.18 -11.91
N THR A 287 4.86 -0.42 -12.96
CA THR A 287 3.74 0.53 -13.00
C THR A 287 2.64 -0.06 -13.88
N ALA A 288 1.67 0.76 -14.28
CA ALA A 288 0.72 0.37 -15.32
C ALA A 288 1.35 0.29 -16.72
N THR A 289 2.54 0.85 -16.93
CA THR A 289 3.16 1.03 -18.26
C THR A 289 4.54 0.40 -18.36
N HIS A 290 5.26 0.23 -17.26
CA HIS A 290 6.61 -0.32 -17.28
C HIS A 290 6.77 -1.48 -16.30
N TYR A 291 7.66 -2.40 -16.65
CA TYR A 291 8.12 -3.49 -15.80
C TYR A 291 9.65 -3.47 -15.76
N ALA A 292 10.26 -3.60 -14.59
CA ALA A 292 11.69 -3.70 -14.45
C ALA A 292 12.09 -4.96 -13.68
N LEU A 293 13.26 -5.50 -14.03
CA LEU A 293 13.85 -6.68 -13.41
C LEU A 293 15.35 -6.48 -13.21
N TYR A 294 15.80 -6.52 -11.97
CA TYR A 294 17.20 -6.68 -11.60
C TYR A 294 17.50 -8.18 -11.43
N LEU A 295 18.55 -8.66 -12.08
CA LEU A 295 19.02 -10.03 -12.04
C LEU A 295 20.39 -10.08 -11.37
N TRP A 296 20.57 -11.07 -10.50
CA TRP A 296 21.85 -11.41 -9.91
C TRP A 296 22.02 -12.92 -9.95
N GLN A 297 23.08 -13.39 -10.60
CA GLN A 297 23.41 -14.81 -10.69
C GLN A 297 24.87 -15.01 -10.28
N PRO A 298 25.18 -15.98 -9.42
CA PRO A 298 26.56 -16.29 -9.12
C PRO A 298 27.27 -16.75 -10.40
N ASN A 299 28.55 -16.39 -10.55
CA ASN A 299 29.35 -16.93 -11.63
C ASN A 299 29.55 -18.43 -11.39
N ARG A 300 29.32 -19.22 -12.44
CA ARG A 300 29.45 -20.68 -12.43
C ARG A 300 30.64 -21.15 -13.25
N SER A 301 31.50 -20.22 -13.67
CA SER A 301 32.74 -20.54 -14.34
C SER A 301 33.61 -21.43 -13.45
N PRO A 302 33.98 -22.64 -13.91
CA PRO A 302 34.90 -23.51 -13.18
C PRO A 302 36.32 -22.91 -13.09
N TRP A 303 36.59 -21.84 -13.84
CA TRP A 303 37.87 -21.15 -13.93
C TRP A 303 37.98 -19.95 -12.99
N GLY A 304 36.99 -19.72 -12.12
CA GLY A 304 37.09 -18.77 -11.01
C GLY A 304 36.94 -17.29 -11.39
N GLU A 305 36.36 -16.95 -12.55
CA GLU A 305 36.08 -15.54 -12.86
C GLU A 305 35.19 -14.89 -11.79
N GLU A 306 35.69 -13.80 -11.20
CA GLU A 306 35.43 -13.52 -9.80
C GLU A 306 34.04 -12.94 -9.52
N ASP A 307 33.36 -12.25 -10.43
CA ASP A 307 32.12 -11.50 -10.09
C ASP A 307 30.80 -12.14 -10.56
N PRO A 308 29.68 -11.93 -9.83
CA PRO A 308 28.35 -12.33 -10.27
C PRO A 308 27.92 -11.67 -11.59
N LEU A 309 27.07 -12.38 -12.34
CA LEU A 309 26.40 -11.85 -13.53
C LEU A 309 25.21 -11.00 -13.10
N GLU A 310 25.24 -9.73 -13.47
CA GLU A 310 24.24 -8.74 -13.07
C GLU A 310 23.68 -8.00 -14.28
N GLN A 311 22.36 -7.81 -14.29
CA GLN A 311 21.66 -7.10 -15.35
C GLN A 311 20.39 -6.45 -14.81
N LEU A 312 20.10 -5.23 -15.26
CA LEU A 312 18.81 -4.58 -15.04
C LEU A 312 18.14 -4.37 -16.39
N THR A 313 16.90 -4.83 -16.54
CA THR A 313 16.13 -4.69 -17.78
C THR A 313 14.80 -3.99 -17.50
N VAL A 314 14.40 -3.09 -18.39
CA VAL A 314 13.11 -2.39 -18.37
C VAL A 314 12.33 -2.74 -19.62
N TRP A 315 11.07 -3.11 -19.43
CA TRP A 315 10.09 -3.35 -20.48
C TRP A 315 9.01 -2.27 -20.44
N ASP A 316 8.57 -1.85 -21.62
CA ASP A 316 7.29 -1.19 -21.82
C ASP A 316 6.21 -2.27 -21.94
N ILE A 317 5.21 -2.20 -21.08
CA ILE A 317 4.05 -3.10 -21.01
C ILE A 317 2.73 -2.34 -21.26
N SER A 318 2.81 -1.12 -21.79
CA SER A 318 1.67 -0.23 -22.03
C SER A 318 0.66 -0.80 -23.03
N PHE A 319 1.14 -1.58 -24.01
CA PHE A 319 0.30 -2.15 -25.06
C PHE A 319 -0.05 -3.62 -24.76
N PRO A 320 -1.34 -3.95 -24.57
CA PRO A 320 -1.79 -5.33 -24.41
C PRO A 320 -1.46 -6.18 -25.62
N SER A 321 -1.17 -7.46 -25.40
CA SER A 321 -0.83 -8.41 -26.45
C SER A 321 -1.37 -9.79 -26.13
N ALA A 322 -2.14 -10.37 -27.06
CA ALA A 322 -2.66 -11.73 -26.92
C ALA A 322 -1.57 -12.81 -27.09
N TYR A 323 -0.40 -12.44 -27.63
CA TYR A 323 0.70 -13.37 -27.87
C TYR A 323 1.28 -13.90 -26.55
N ARG A 324 1.51 -15.21 -26.49
CA ARG A 324 2.05 -15.91 -25.32
C ARG A 324 3.32 -16.65 -25.70
N PRO A 325 4.52 -16.10 -25.41
CA PRO A 325 5.77 -16.75 -25.75
C PRO A 325 5.98 -18.10 -25.05
N SER A 326 5.26 -18.39 -23.96
CA SER A 326 5.28 -19.74 -23.37
C SER A 326 4.69 -20.81 -24.29
N LEU A 327 3.69 -20.46 -25.11
CA LEU A 327 3.01 -21.35 -26.05
C LEU A 327 3.64 -21.40 -27.44
N ASP A 328 4.60 -20.51 -27.72
CA ASP A 328 5.36 -20.48 -28.97
C ASP A 328 6.88 -20.47 -28.68
N PRO A 329 7.47 -21.63 -28.34
CA PRO A 329 8.91 -21.74 -28.10
C PRO A 329 9.78 -21.31 -29.29
N SER A 330 9.25 -21.39 -30.50
CA SER A 330 9.97 -21.04 -31.74
C SER A 330 10.04 -19.53 -32.00
N GLY A 331 9.09 -18.77 -31.43
CA GLY A 331 8.93 -17.35 -31.72
C GLY A 331 8.41 -17.07 -33.12
N ALA A 332 7.95 -18.08 -33.86
CA ALA A 332 7.51 -17.95 -35.26
C ALA A 332 6.29 -17.04 -35.42
N ASN A 333 5.44 -16.95 -34.39
CA ASN A 333 4.21 -16.15 -34.41
C ASN A 333 4.36 -14.85 -33.60
N ARG A 334 5.60 -14.40 -33.37
CA ARG A 334 5.84 -13.19 -32.60
C ARG A 334 5.23 -11.99 -33.34
N PRO A 335 4.36 -11.20 -32.67
CA PRO A 335 3.78 -10.00 -33.27
C PRO A 335 4.86 -8.93 -33.48
N ASP A 336 4.52 -7.92 -34.27
CA ASP A 336 5.33 -6.71 -34.42
C ASP A 336 5.71 -6.15 -33.03
N PRO A 337 6.98 -5.74 -32.80
CA PRO A 337 7.40 -5.10 -31.55
C PRO A 337 6.40 -4.12 -30.96
N ASP A 338 5.75 -3.29 -31.79
CA ASP A 338 4.81 -2.25 -31.33
C ASP A 338 3.49 -2.82 -30.73
N LEU A 339 3.26 -4.13 -30.84
CA LEU A 339 2.05 -4.84 -30.39
C LEU A 339 2.33 -5.83 -29.25
N ALA A 340 3.47 -5.73 -28.57
CA ALA A 340 3.84 -6.60 -27.46
C ALA A 340 4.74 -5.88 -26.44
N PRO A 341 4.97 -6.46 -25.24
CA PRO A 341 5.96 -5.95 -24.33
C PRO A 341 7.35 -5.84 -24.98
N VAL A 342 7.92 -4.62 -24.99
CA VAL A 342 9.22 -4.32 -25.62
C VAL A 342 10.24 -3.96 -24.57
N VAL A 343 11.48 -4.39 -24.78
CA VAL A 343 12.59 -3.95 -23.93
C VAL A 343 12.98 -2.52 -24.30
N VAL A 344 12.75 -1.58 -23.37
CA VAL A 344 13.13 -0.17 -23.50
C VAL A 344 14.62 -0.01 -23.21
N ARG A 345 15.13 -0.70 -22.18
CA ARG A 345 16.52 -0.57 -21.75
C ARG A 345 17.06 -1.85 -21.14
N ARG A 346 18.32 -2.16 -21.46
CA ARG A 346 19.14 -3.15 -20.75
C ARG A 346 20.38 -2.45 -20.24
N PHE A 347 20.58 -2.49 -18.93
CA PHE A 347 21.82 -2.08 -18.28
C PHE A 347 22.70 -3.31 -18.14
N THR A 348 23.85 -3.25 -18.79
CA THR A 348 24.94 -4.23 -18.64
C THR A 348 25.63 -4.07 -17.29
N TRP A 349 26.37 -5.09 -16.84
CA TRP A 349 27.15 -5.01 -15.60
C TRP A 349 28.12 -3.81 -15.56
N ARG A 350 28.66 -3.37 -16.71
CA ARG A 350 29.52 -2.19 -16.82
C ARG A 350 28.76 -0.89 -16.57
N GLU A 351 27.54 -0.79 -17.09
CA GLU A 351 26.68 0.36 -16.85
C GLU A 351 26.18 0.37 -15.41
N LEU A 352 25.83 -0.79 -14.85
CA LEU A 352 25.50 -0.92 -13.44
C LEU A 352 26.67 -0.48 -12.55
N GLU A 353 27.90 -0.84 -12.90
CA GLU A 353 29.11 -0.41 -12.19
C GLU A 353 29.31 1.11 -12.30
N PHE A 354 29.23 1.67 -13.51
CA PHE A 354 29.34 3.11 -13.74
C PHE A 354 28.29 3.90 -12.95
N LEU A 355 27.07 3.39 -12.85
CA LEU A 355 25.97 4.02 -12.12
C LEU A 355 26.03 3.77 -10.61
N GLY A 356 26.92 2.90 -10.13
CA GLY A 356 27.03 2.52 -8.72
C GLY A 356 25.89 1.61 -8.24
N LEU A 357 25.26 0.87 -9.15
CA LEU A 357 24.14 -0.05 -8.89
C LEU A 357 24.57 -1.51 -8.76
N ARG A 358 25.80 -1.85 -9.17
CA ARG A 358 26.33 -3.21 -9.17
C ARG A 358 26.51 -3.72 -7.74
N GLN A 359 25.99 -4.91 -7.44
CA GLN A 359 25.88 -5.44 -6.09
C GLN A 359 27.02 -6.40 -5.71
N ARG A 360 27.63 -7.07 -6.70
CA ARG A 360 28.77 -8.00 -6.49
C ARG A 360 28.44 -9.07 -5.43
N HIS A 361 29.42 -9.53 -4.66
CA HIS A 361 29.27 -10.61 -3.68
C HIS A 361 28.63 -10.21 -2.35
N THR A 362 28.58 -8.91 -2.06
CA THR A 362 28.05 -8.35 -0.81
C THR A 362 26.86 -7.43 -1.13
N PRO A 363 25.78 -7.98 -1.69
CA PRO A 363 24.64 -7.19 -2.15
C PRO A 363 23.96 -6.45 -1.01
N SER A 364 23.70 -5.16 -1.23
CA SER A 364 22.91 -4.28 -0.36
C SER A 364 21.46 -4.12 -0.82
N LEU A 365 21.16 -4.49 -2.06
CA LEU A 365 19.86 -4.32 -2.72
C LEU A 365 18.69 -4.85 -1.88
N ARG A 366 17.78 -3.99 -1.46
CA ARG A 366 16.54 -4.37 -0.78
C ARG A 366 15.43 -4.60 -1.77
N GLU A 367 15.20 -3.62 -2.63
CA GLU A 367 14.12 -3.61 -3.61
C GLU A 367 14.43 -2.64 -4.75
N ILE A 368 13.66 -2.78 -5.82
CA ILE A 368 13.61 -1.79 -6.90
C ILE A 368 12.21 -1.20 -6.96
N LEU A 369 12.11 0.07 -7.35
CA LEU A 369 10.87 0.80 -7.54
C LEU A 369 10.92 1.55 -8.88
N LEU A 370 9.77 1.98 -9.38
CA LEU A 370 9.64 2.66 -10.65
C LEU A 370 8.69 3.86 -10.52
N ASP A 371 8.96 4.90 -11.29
CA ASP A 371 7.96 5.88 -11.70
C ASP A 371 7.77 5.85 -13.23
N GLU A 372 7.19 6.88 -13.83
CA GLU A 372 6.95 6.92 -15.28
C GLU A 372 8.22 7.00 -16.13
N ARG A 373 9.39 7.31 -15.54
CA ARG A 373 10.62 7.60 -16.29
C ARG A 373 11.90 7.03 -15.68
N ASN A 374 11.88 6.62 -14.42
CA ASN A 374 13.07 6.28 -13.64
C ASN A 374 12.90 4.98 -12.88
N ILE A 375 14.03 4.30 -12.70
CA ILE A 375 14.19 3.17 -11.81
C ILE A 375 14.90 3.67 -10.57
N TYR A 376 14.43 3.21 -9.41
CA TYR A 376 15.03 3.52 -8.12
C TYR A 376 15.47 2.22 -7.48
N VAL A 377 16.74 2.16 -7.11
CA VAL A 377 17.36 1.01 -6.45
C VAL A 377 17.54 1.39 -4.99
N HIS A 378 16.88 0.66 -4.10
CA HIS A 378 16.97 0.87 -2.66
C HIS A 378 17.98 -0.12 -2.08
N ASP A 379 19.03 0.41 -1.49
CA ASP A 379 20.09 -0.33 -0.82
C ASP A 379 19.99 -0.17 0.70
N GLU A 380 20.29 -1.23 1.43
CA GLU A 380 20.26 -1.25 2.88
C GLU A 380 21.39 -2.11 3.46
N ASP A 381 22.15 -1.52 4.39
CA ASP A 381 23.20 -2.18 5.16
C ASP A 381 23.15 -1.82 6.64
N HIS A 382 23.63 -2.74 7.49
CA HIS A 382 23.59 -2.58 8.94
C HIS A 382 24.91 -3.04 9.60
N ARG A 383 25.31 -2.37 10.68
CA ARG A 383 26.49 -2.72 11.52
C ARG A 383 26.51 -4.13 12.11
N TRP A 384 25.39 -4.83 12.07
CA TRP A 384 25.17 -6.12 12.71
C TRP A 384 24.87 -7.23 11.69
N LEU A 385 25.06 -6.95 10.40
CA LEU A 385 24.87 -7.96 9.36
C LEU A 385 25.92 -9.06 9.47
N VAL A 386 25.44 -10.29 9.40
CA VAL A 386 26.24 -11.50 9.28
C VAL A 386 25.62 -12.41 8.22
N GLY A 387 26.43 -13.29 7.63
CA GLY A 387 25.99 -14.21 6.59
C GLY A 387 26.88 -14.13 5.34
N GLN A 388 26.65 -15.04 4.39
CA GLN A 388 27.48 -15.18 3.19
C GLN A 388 27.49 -13.93 2.31
N HIS A 389 26.40 -13.17 2.30
CA HIS A 389 26.25 -11.95 1.49
C HIS A 389 26.49 -10.67 2.30
N SER A 390 27.06 -10.77 3.50
CA SER A 390 27.36 -9.60 4.33
C SER A 390 28.76 -9.05 4.05
N PRO A 391 28.96 -7.72 4.15
CA PRO A 391 30.27 -7.12 3.96
C PRO A 391 31.26 -7.56 5.05
N LEU A 392 32.53 -7.75 4.69
CA LEU A 392 33.62 -8.05 5.64
C LEU A 392 33.88 -6.88 6.62
N SER A 393 33.58 -5.66 6.17
CA SER A 393 33.65 -4.44 6.99
C SER A 393 32.27 -3.77 6.95
N PRO A 394 31.36 -4.15 7.87
CA PRO A 394 30.04 -3.55 7.91
C PRO A 394 30.12 -2.06 8.30
N PRO A 395 29.16 -1.24 7.87
CA PRO A 395 29.16 0.19 8.20
C PRO A 395 29.02 0.39 9.71
N ARG A 396 29.48 1.55 10.20
CA ARG A 396 29.39 1.90 11.63
C ARG A 396 27.93 2.04 12.10
N HIS A 397 27.06 2.55 11.24
CA HIS A 397 25.65 2.79 11.51
C HIS A 397 24.77 2.08 10.48
N HIS A 398 23.47 2.00 10.76
CA HIS A 398 22.52 1.55 9.74
C HIS A 398 22.42 2.59 8.62
N HIS A 399 22.58 2.13 7.40
CA HIS A 399 22.73 2.94 6.20
C HIS A 399 21.66 2.53 5.18
N VAL A 400 20.90 3.52 4.71
CA VAL A 400 19.91 3.37 3.64
C VAL A 400 20.25 4.30 2.50
N ARG A 401 20.13 3.82 1.27
CA ARG A 401 20.43 4.59 0.07
C ARG A 401 19.38 4.31 -1.01
N CYS A 402 19.08 5.34 -1.79
CA CYS A 402 18.33 5.26 -3.02
C CYS A 402 19.18 5.80 -4.17
N THR A 403 19.35 5.00 -5.22
CA THR A 403 19.96 5.46 -6.48
C THR A 403 18.92 5.42 -7.59
N GLY A 404 18.60 6.57 -8.18
CA GLY A 404 17.64 6.71 -9.26
C GLY A 404 18.32 6.89 -10.62
N VAL A 405 17.86 6.17 -11.65
CA VAL A 405 18.39 6.23 -13.01
C VAL A 405 17.26 6.29 -14.04
N PRO A 406 17.38 7.08 -15.12
CA PRO A 406 16.34 7.18 -16.14
C PRO A 406 16.28 5.91 -17.00
N PHE A 407 15.11 5.61 -17.56
CA PHE A 407 14.93 4.52 -18.53
C PHE A 407 15.75 4.74 -19.80
N ALA A 408 15.87 6.01 -20.22
CA ALA A 408 16.54 6.40 -21.45
C ALA A 408 17.72 7.36 -21.18
N GLY A 409 18.82 7.11 -21.87
CA GLY A 409 20.06 7.89 -21.75
C GLY A 409 20.94 7.49 -20.57
N LEU A 410 22.06 8.21 -20.41
CA LEU A 410 23.00 8.14 -19.29
C LEU A 410 22.89 9.40 -18.42
N GLY A 411 21.67 9.96 -18.33
CA GLY A 411 21.40 11.21 -17.62
C GLY A 411 21.86 11.19 -16.16
N PRO A 412 21.84 12.35 -15.46
CA PRO A 412 22.34 12.43 -14.09
C PRO A 412 21.63 11.38 -13.22
N ARG A 413 22.42 10.61 -12.46
CA ARG A 413 21.86 9.71 -11.46
C ARG A 413 21.35 10.53 -10.29
N TRP A 414 20.17 10.18 -9.81
CA TRP A 414 19.70 10.63 -8.52
C TRP A 414 20.36 9.79 -7.41
N LEU A 415 20.81 10.43 -6.35
CA LEU A 415 21.36 9.74 -5.18
C LEU A 415 20.81 10.43 -3.93
N ASP A 416 20.18 9.62 -3.08
CA ASP A 416 19.74 10.05 -1.76
C ASP A 416 20.20 8.99 -0.74
N GLU A 417 20.92 9.40 0.29
CA GLU A 417 21.39 8.49 1.35
C GLU A 417 21.09 9.07 2.73
N CYS A 418 20.88 8.16 3.68
CA CYS A 418 20.64 8.50 5.07
C CYS A 418 21.34 7.47 5.95
N CYS A 419 22.05 7.98 6.94
CA CYS A 419 22.66 7.20 8.01
C CYS A 419 21.92 7.53 9.29
N ALA A 420 21.66 6.55 10.14
CA ALA A 420 21.29 6.85 11.52
C ALA A 420 22.52 7.45 12.20
N ASP A 421 22.52 8.77 12.43
CA ASP A 421 23.62 9.51 13.03
C ASP A 421 23.46 9.53 14.55
N GLY A 422 24.51 9.18 15.28
CA GLY A 422 24.52 9.24 16.72
C GLY A 422 25.73 8.54 17.34
N ASP A 423 25.81 8.56 18.67
CA ASP A 423 26.97 8.08 19.41
C ASP A 423 27.00 6.54 19.53
N VAL A 424 27.96 6.03 20.31
CA VAL A 424 28.16 4.59 20.53
C VAL A 424 26.93 3.94 21.22
N HIS A 425 26.02 4.75 21.78
CA HIS A 425 24.87 4.34 22.57
C HIS A 425 23.51 4.58 21.89
N MET A 426 23.38 5.54 20.98
CA MET A 426 22.13 5.80 20.24
C MET A 426 22.42 6.31 18.82
N SER A 427 21.72 5.80 17.81
CA SER A 427 21.71 6.38 16.46
C SER A 427 20.33 6.97 16.20
N PHE A 428 20.23 8.14 15.57
CA PHE A 428 18.96 8.78 15.23
C PHE A 428 18.93 9.08 13.73
N CYS A 429 17.79 8.89 13.10
CA CYS A 429 17.64 9.37 11.73
C CYS A 429 17.59 10.89 11.75
N PRO A 430 18.46 11.61 11.01
CA PRO A 430 18.38 13.08 10.91
C PRO A 430 17.09 13.54 10.21
N ARG A 431 16.35 12.60 9.60
CA ARG A 431 15.06 12.80 8.95
C ARG A 431 13.91 12.18 9.75
N ALA A 432 14.13 11.86 11.04
CA ALA A 432 13.06 11.42 11.94
C ALA A 432 11.93 12.46 11.95
N GLY A 433 10.67 12.00 12.01
CA GLY A 433 9.50 12.86 11.79
C GLY A 433 9.19 13.16 10.30
N SER A 434 10.03 12.75 9.35
CA SER A 434 9.68 12.85 7.92
C SER A 434 8.48 11.96 7.56
N ALA A 435 8.22 10.88 8.29
CA ALA A 435 7.04 10.05 8.10
C ALA A 435 5.76 10.66 8.69
N THR A 436 5.82 11.40 9.82
CA THR A 436 4.71 12.26 10.25
C THR A 436 4.47 13.39 9.24
N ALA A 437 5.51 13.90 8.57
CA ALA A 437 5.38 14.79 7.41
C ALA A 437 4.82 14.12 6.14
N ARG A 438 4.86 12.77 6.01
CA ARG A 438 4.11 12.05 4.94
C ARG A 438 2.60 12.12 5.18
N VAL A 439 2.18 12.33 6.43
CA VAL A 439 0.79 12.41 6.87
C VAL A 439 0.33 13.88 7.00
N GLY A 440 1.23 14.80 7.34
CA GLY A 440 1.01 16.24 7.43
C GLY A 440 1.28 16.96 6.10
N GLY A 441 0.22 17.27 5.35
CA GLY A 441 0.27 17.95 4.05
C GLY A 441 0.74 19.42 4.09
N ALA A 442 1.98 19.67 4.49
CA ALA A 442 2.64 20.95 4.21
C ALA A 442 2.69 21.13 2.68
N ARG A 443 1.96 22.14 2.19
CA ARG A 443 1.79 22.52 0.77
C ARG A 443 3.07 22.28 -0.04
N ARG A 444 3.08 21.22 -0.86
CA ARG A 444 3.99 21.08 -2.00
C ARG A 444 3.17 20.83 -3.27
N PRO A 445 3.66 21.24 -4.44
CA PRO A 445 2.86 21.34 -5.65
C PRO A 445 2.34 19.96 -6.09
N LEU A 446 1.04 19.91 -6.38
CA LEU A 446 0.29 18.96 -7.20
C LEU A 446 1.07 17.73 -7.72
N GLY A 447 0.69 16.52 -7.26
CA GLY A 447 0.70 15.33 -8.12
C GLY A 447 1.25 14.01 -7.59
N LEU A 448 2.06 13.96 -6.52
CA LEU A 448 2.60 12.70 -5.98
C LEU A 448 2.51 12.64 -4.47
N GLU A 449 1.58 11.80 -4.00
CA GLU A 449 1.29 11.50 -2.61
C GLU A 449 2.43 10.72 -1.94
N GLY A 450 2.86 11.17 -0.76
CA GLY A 450 3.37 10.35 0.35
C GLY A 450 4.72 9.61 0.23
N THR A 451 5.12 9.08 -0.92
CA THR A 451 6.25 8.14 -1.00
C THR A 451 6.93 8.19 -2.37
N TRP A 452 7.53 9.33 -2.72
CA TRP A 452 8.34 9.39 -3.93
C TRP A 452 9.46 8.33 -3.86
N PRO A 453 9.56 7.41 -4.85
CA PRO A 453 10.51 6.30 -4.81
C PRO A 453 11.98 6.72 -4.76
N GLY A 454 12.30 7.98 -5.10
CA GLY A 454 13.67 8.52 -5.04
C GLY A 454 14.20 8.81 -3.65
N ARG A 455 13.38 8.69 -2.59
CA ARG A 455 13.88 8.91 -1.22
C ARG A 455 14.52 7.66 -0.66
N ALA A 456 15.64 7.83 0.05
CA ALA A 456 16.20 6.80 0.89
C ALA A 456 15.13 6.28 1.87
N PRO A 457 15.04 4.96 2.11
CA PRO A 457 14.02 4.37 2.98
C PRO A 457 14.30 4.61 4.48
N CYS A 458 14.37 5.89 4.88
CA CYS A 458 14.63 6.34 6.27
C CYS A 458 13.62 5.81 7.28
N TRP A 459 12.41 5.44 6.82
CA TRP A 459 11.40 4.79 7.64
C TRP A 459 11.91 3.50 8.31
N ARG A 460 12.97 2.88 7.77
CA ARG A 460 13.63 1.71 8.36
C ARG A 460 14.27 2.00 9.72
N HIS A 461 14.82 3.20 9.93
CA HIS A 461 15.61 3.54 11.13
C HIS A 461 15.26 4.84 11.83
N GLU A 462 14.12 5.43 11.47
CA GLU A 462 13.67 6.66 12.12
C GLU A 462 13.35 6.48 13.61
N GLU A 463 13.06 5.25 14.05
CA GLU A 463 12.76 4.90 15.45
C GLU A 463 13.88 4.05 16.08
N PHE A 464 15.13 4.22 15.64
CA PHE A 464 16.26 3.46 16.20
C PHE A 464 16.31 3.60 17.74
N PRO A 465 16.54 2.52 18.53
CA PRO A 465 17.09 1.21 18.15
C PRO A 465 16.11 0.21 17.54
N TYR A 466 14.86 0.58 17.29
CA TYR A 466 13.91 -0.27 16.57
C TYR A 466 14.15 -0.16 15.05
N LEU A 467 14.24 -1.30 14.39
CA LEU A 467 14.22 -1.41 12.94
C LEU A 467 12.77 -1.59 12.50
N THR A 468 12.25 -0.63 11.74
CA THR A 468 10.91 -0.76 11.16
C THR A 468 10.95 -1.83 10.08
N VAL A 469 10.25 -2.94 10.29
CA VAL A 469 10.19 -4.08 9.37
C VAL A 469 9.30 -3.75 8.17
N SER A 470 8.12 -3.19 8.44
CA SER A 470 7.11 -2.81 7.44
C SER A 470 6.22 -1.69 8.01
N ASP A 471 5.67 -0.86 7.13
CA ASP A 471 4.62 0.11 7.50
C ASP A 471 3.47 0.15 6.49
N VAL A 472 2.32 0.65 6.96
CA VAL A 472 1.14 0.98 6.15
C VAL A 472 0.86 2.45 6.36
N VAL A 473 0.85 3.24 5.28
CA VAL A 473 0.62 4.68 5.33
C VAL A 473 -0.60 5.03 4.48
N ASP A 474 -1.69 5.50 5.10
CA ASP A 474 -2.80 6.17 4.41
C ASP A 474 -2.69 7.68 4.68
N PRO A 475 -1.89 8.43 3.89
CA PRO A 475 -1.60 9.82 4.16
C PRO A 475 -2.86 10.69 4.05
N ARG A 476 -3.77 10.31 3.14
CA ARG A 476 -5.04 10.99 2.94
C ARG A 476 -5.97 10.84 4.15
N ALA A 477 -5.91 9.71 4.85
CA ALA A 477 -6.68 9.47 6.06
C ALA A 477 -6.01 9.96 7.36
N GLY A 478 -4.70 10.24 7.32
CA GLY A 478 -3.98 10.63 8.53
C GLY A 478 -3.40 9.47 9.33
N ILE A 479 -3.25 8.29 8.72
CA ILE A 479 -3.03 7.03 9.45
C ILE A 479 -1.72 6.38 9.04
N ARG A 480 -1.01 5.87 10.04
CA ARG A 480 0.17 5.05 9.85
C ARG A 480 0.18 3.87 10.82
N VAL A 481 0.40 2.67 10.32
CA VAL A 481 0.59 1.46 11.13
C VAL A 481 2.02 0.99 10.91
N VAL A 482 2.76 0.76 11.98
CA VAL A 482 4.20 0.45 11.93
C VAL A 482 4.46 -0.87 12.65
N ALA A 483 5.21 -1.75 12.00
CA ALA A 483 5.76 -2.96 12.59
C ALA A 483 7.25 -2.76 12.82
N ARG A 484 7.67 -2.76 14.08
CA ARG A 484 9.06 -2.49 14.46
C ARG A 484 9.64 -3.60 15.33
N GLN A 485 10.90 -3.94 15.08
CA GLN A 485 11.64 -4.96 15.81
C GLN A 485 12.88 -4.34 16.43
N CYS A 486 13.06 -4.52 17.73
CA CYS A 486 14.31 -4.28 18.44
C CYS A 486 14.90 -5.63 18.88
N PHE A 487 16.23 -5.69 18.96
CA PHE A 487 16.98 -6.89 19.39
C PHE A 487 16.59 -7.43 20.77
N MET A 488 15.87 -6.64 21.56
CA MET A 488 15.34 -7.02 22.88
C MET A 488 13.80 -6.98 22.99
N MET A 489 13.07 -6.34 22.05
CA MET A 489 11.60 -6.16 22.12
C MET A 489 10.95 -6.10 20.72
N GLU A 490 9.82 -6.79 20.53
CA GLU A 490 9.02 -6.74 19.30
C GLU A 490 7.73 -5.93 19.56
N ALA A 491 7.33 -5.00 18.67
CA ALA A 491 6.14 -4.18 18.88
C ALA A 491 5.42 -3.82 17.56
N LEU A 492 4.08 -3.81 17.59
CA LEU A 492 3.21 -3.33 16.50
C LEU A 492 2.40 -2.13 17.01
N SER A 493 2.50 -0.97 16.36
CA SER A 493 1.83 0.28 16.78
C SER A 493 1.01 0.93 15.66
N ALA A 494 -0.03 1.66 16.05
CA ALA A 494 -0.84 2.51 15.20
C ALA A 494 -0.70 3.98 15.63
N PHE A 495 -0.49 4.84 14.64
CA PHE A 495 -0.48 6.29 14.77
C PHE A 495 -1.73 6.85 14.10
N VAL A 496 -2.56 7.52 14.88
CA VAL A 496 -3.69 8.33 14.39
C VAL A 496 -3.42 9.75 14.84
N LEU A 497 -2.95 10.63 13.95
CA LEU A 497 -2.78 12.05 14.29
C LEU A 497 -4.18 12.67 14.51
N PRO A 498 -4.56 13.11 15.73
CA PRO A 498 -5.84 13.74 15.96
C PRO A 498 -5.64 15.25 16.10
N LYS A 499 -5.68 15.99 14.99
CA LYS A 499 -6.11 17.40 14.99
C LYS A 499 -6.30 17.90 13.55
N ILE A 500 -7.47 18.50 13.32
CA ILE A 500 -7.61 19.58 12.35
C ILE A 500 -7.85 20.81 13.21
N SER A 501 -6.79 21.57 13.46
CA SER A 501 -6.97 22.96 13.83
C SER A 501 -7.43 23.69 12.57
N VAL A 502 -8.51 24.44 12.69
CA VAL A 502 -8.74 25.59 11.83
C VAL A 502 -8.03 26.72 12.55
N GLU A 503 -6.82 27.06 12.10
CA GLU A 503 -6.25 28.35 12.42
C GLU A 503 -7.10 29.42 11.73
N SER A 504 -8.08 29.96 12.44
CA SER A 504 -8.41 31.37 12.27
C SER A 504 -7.22 32.14 12.85
N GLY A 505 -6.56 32.93 12.01
CA GLY A 505 -5.33 33.62 12.36
C GLY A 505 -5.45 34.48 13.62
N GLU A 506 -4.26 34.73 14.16
CA GLU A 506 -3.95 35.51 15.38
C GLU A 506 -4.04 34.66 16.66
N ASP A 507 -2.91 34.06 17.05
CA ASP A 507 -2.26 34.44 18.30
C ASP A 507 -0.84 33.85 18.39
N GLU A 508 0.11 34.75 18.66
CA GLU A 508 1.48 34.44 19.07
C GLU A 508 1.44 33.74 20.44
N GLY A 509 1.68 32.43 20.45
CA GLY A 509 1.80 31.67 21.70
C GLY A 509 2.43 30.31 21.44
N GLY A 510 3.73 30.21 21.73
CA GLY A 510 4.44 28.93 21.67
C GLY A 510 3.91 27.97 22.72
N GLU A 511 3.09 27.02 22.28
CA GLU A 511 2.83 25.78 23.00
C GLU A 511 3.28 24.63 22.12
N GLU A 512 4.10 23.76 22.70
CA GLU A 512 4.66 22.56 22.09
C GLU A 512 3.56 21.76 21.38
N GLU A 513 3.77 21.43 20.10
CA GLU A 513 2.93 20.47 19.40
C GLU A 513 2.95 19.14 20.18
N GLU A 514 1.95 18.89 21.03
CA GLU A 514 1.78 17.59 21.68
C GLU A 514 1.72 16.50 20.60
N GLU A 515 2.81 15.74 20.45
CA GLU A 515 2.86 14.57 19.60
C GLU A 515 1.71 13.63 19.98
N ALA A 516 0.90 13.24 19.00
CA ALA A 516 -0.20 12.33 19.20
C ALA A 516 0.25 11.04 19.89
N PRO A 517 -0.46 10.54 20.92
CA PRO A 517 -0.04 9.35 21.65
C PRO A 517 -0.03 8.13 20.73
N GLU A 518 1.14 7.49 20.61
CA GLU A 518 1.31 6.19 19.99
C GLU A 518 0.41 5.15 20.70
N VAL A 519 -0.39 4.39 19.94
CA VAL A 519 -1.20 3.31 20.50
C VAL A 519 -0.69 1.96 19.99
N ARG A 520 -0.55 0.99 20.88
CA ARG A 520 0.02 -0.33 20.57
C ARG A 520 -1.04 -1.39 20.44
N PHE A 521 -0.89 -2.26 19.43
CA PHE A 521 -1.66 -3.49 19.36
C PHE A 521 -1.20 -4.45 20.48
N PRO A 522 -2.04 -5.44 20.82
CA PRO A 522 -1.61 -6.55 21.68
C PRO A 522 -0.38 -7.27 21.11
N ASP A 523 0.51 -7.77 21.97
CA ASP A 523 1.79 -8.37 21.57
C ASP A 523 1.62 -9.56 20.62
N GLU A 524 0.54 -10.35 20.78
CA GLU A 524 0.22 -11.48 19.90
C GLU A 524 0.02 -11.05 18.44
N MET A 525 -0.39 -9.80 18.17
CA MET A 525 -0.66 -9.32 16.81
C MET A 525 0.58 -9.34 15.92
N TRP A 526 1.79 -9.30 16.50
CA TRP A 526 3.02 -9.50 15.73
C TRP A 526 3.04 -10.87 15.07
N ALA A 527 2.78 -11.94 15.83
CA ALA A 527 2.75 -13.30 15.31
C ALA A 527 1.60 -13.52 14.31
N GLU A 528 0.54 -12.72 14.41
CA GLU A 528 -0.63 -12.77 13.53
C GLU A 528 -0.41 -12.10 12.16
N LEU A 529 0.52 -11.14 12.03
CA LEU A 529 0.67 -10.32 10.83
C LEU A 529 2.07 -10.36 10.18
N MET A 530 3.11 -10.67 10.96
CA MET A 530 4.51 -10.46 10.55
C MET A 530 5.26 -11.74 10.15
N GLY A 531 4.56 -12.84 9.87
CA GLY A 531 5.15 -14.12 9.44
C GLY A 531 6.00 -14.03 8.16
N LYS A 532 5.72 -13.05 7.29
CA LYS A 532 6.52 -12.71 6.09
C LYS A 532 7.10 -11.29 6.12
N GLY A 533 7.13 -10.65 7.29
CA GLY A 533 7.74 -9.33 7.44
C GLY A 533 7.06 -8.20 6.64
N ARG A 534 5.80 -8.35 6.22
CA ARG A 534 5.10 -7.37 5.38
C ARG A 534 3.65 -7.20 5.81
N ILE A 535 3.25 -5.94 5.95
CA ILE A 535 1.85 -5.53 6.11
C ILE A 535 1.44 -4.56 4.99
N CYS A 536 0.19 -4.65 4.56
CA CYS A 536 -0.43 -3.75 3.58
C CYS A 536 -1.83 -3.33 4.06
N GLY A 537 -2.36 -2.19 3.61
CA GLY A 537 -3.72 -1.80 3.98
C GLY A 537 -3.98 -0.30 3.94
N ASP A 538 -5.00 0.11 4.69
CA ASP A 538 -5.36 1.50 4.91
C ASP A 538 -6.16 1.65 6.22
N GLU A 539 -6.83 2.78 6.40
CA GLU A 539 -7.66 3.08 7.56
C GLU A 539 -8.77 2.06 7.88
N ARG A 540 -9.11 1.17 6.94
CA ARG A 540 -10.21 0.19 7.08
C ARG A 540 -9.71 -1.18 7.49
N TRP A 541 -8.49 -1.54 7.10
CA TRP A 541 -7.91 -2.84 7.38
C TRP A 541 -6.40 -2.86 7.23
N VAL A 542 -5.78 -3.82 7.93
CA VAL A 542 -4.38 -4.22 7.77
C VAL A 542 -4.35 -5.69 7.39
N VAL A 543 -3.56 -6.03 6.38
CA VAL A 543 -3.36 -7.38 5.88
C VAL A 543 -1.92 -7.79 6.11
N GLY A 544 -1.72 -8.98 6.65
CA GLY A 544 -0.42 -9.60 6.86
C GLY A 544 -0.51 -11.12 6.75
N GLU A 545 0.55 -11.82 7.14
CA GLU A 545 0.60 -13.28 7.18
C GLU A 545 1.01 -13.72 8.58
N ASP A 546 0.34 -14.72 9.15
CA ASP A 546 0.73 -15.26 10.44
C ASP A 546 1.89 -16.24 10.34
N ARG A 547 2.40 -16.70 11.49
CA ARG A 547 3.49 -17.70 11.56
C ARG A 547 3.13 -19.07 10.99
N GLU A 548 1.83 -19.37 10.82
CA GLU A 548 1.34 -20.60 10.18
C GLU A 548 1.23 -20.46 8.66
N GLY A 549 1.47 -19.27 8.12
CA GLY A 549 1.38 -18.97 6.70
C GLY A 549 -0.04 -18.63 6.22
N LYS A 550 -1.00 -18.37 7.13
CA LYS A 550 -2.34 -17.93 6.74
C LYS A 550 -2.36 -16.42 6.58
N ILE A 551 -3.15 -15.93 5.63
CA ILE A 551 -3.35 -14.49 5.48
C ILE A 551 -4.29 -14.02 6.59
N THR A 552 -3.87 -12.97 7.30
CA THR A 552 -4.65 -12.33 8.36
C THR A 552 -5.14 -10.98 7.88
N VAL A 553 -6.46 -10.77 7.90
CA VAL A 553 -7.09 -9.47 7.62
C VAL A 553 -7.65 -8.91 8.93
N VAL A 554 -6.99 -7.89 9.46
CA VAL A 554 -7.45 -7.09 10.59
C VAL A 554 -8.36 -6.00 10.09
N ARG A 555 -9.57 -5.90 10.61
CA ARG A 555 -10.59 -4.92 10.21
C ARG A 555 -10.94 -4.02 11.39
N PHE A 556 -11.05 -2.73 11.11
CA PHE A 556 -11.44 -1.71 12.08
C PHE A 556 -12.92 -1.37 11.95
#